data_AF-A0A1C3W9V2-F1
#
_entry.id   AF-A0A1C3W9V2-F1
#
_cell.length_a   1.000
_cell.length_b   1.000
_cell.length_c   1.000
_cell.angle_alpha   90.00
_cell.angle_beta   90.00
_cell.angle_gamma   90.00
#
_symmetry.space_group_name_H-M   'P 1'
#
loop_
_entity.id
_entity.type
_entity.pdbx_description
1 polymer ?
#
loop_
_entity_poly.entity_id
_entity_poly.type
_entity_poly.pdbx_seq_one_letter_code
_entity_poly.pdbx_strand_id
1 'polypeptide(L)'
;MRYKKARAFTTLVPEFKRLSAVVVMGRAEREKFEERRYAWRPELVTLYDNAKTYIDGKWLTLPISDGSDLQDVKDLLLMKRPPVSNV
;
A
#
# COMPACT_ATOMS: atom_id res chain seq x y z
N MET A 1 -19.53 6.60 23.53
CA MET A 1 -18.55 5.98 22.61
C MET A 1 -17.61 7.06 22.09
N ARG A 2 -16.33 7.07 22.48
CA ARG A 2 -15.33 7.99 21.90
C ARG A 2 -14.72 7.31 20.68
N TYR A 3 -14.98 7.81 19.47
CA TYR A 3 -14.31 7.35 18.25
C TYR A 3 -12.82 7.66 18.37
N LYS A 4 -12.00 6.64 18.69
CA LYS A 4 -10.55 6.73 18.47
C LYS A 4 -10.35 6.71 16.96
N LYS A 5 -9.73 7.76 16.42
CA LYS A 5 -9.36 7.84 15.00
C LYS A 5 -8.42 6.67 14.66
N ALA A 6 -8.99 5.55 14.25
CA ALA A 6 -8.24 4.39 13.84
C ALA A 6 -7.56 4.74 12.51
N ARG A 7 -6.23 4.74 12.49
CA ARG A 7 -5.48 4.84 11.24
C ARG A 7 -5.59 3.49 10.55
N ALA A 8 -6.34 3.43 9.46
CA ALA A 8 -6.46 2.22 8.66
C ALA A 8 -5.09 1.82 8.11
N PHE A 9 -4.75 0.54 8.24
CA PHE A 9 -3.50 0.00 7.72
C PHE A 9 -3.52 -0.04 6.18
N THR A 10 -4.62 -0.60 5.67
CA THR A 10 -5.04 -0.60 4.26
C THR A 10 -6.57 -0.65 4.21
N THR A 11 -7.16 -0.18 3.11
CA THR A 11 -8.59 -0.32 2.83
C THR A 11 -8.77 -1.34 1.72
N LEU A 12 -9.58 -2.37 1.96
CA LEU A 12 -9.95 -3.34 0.94
C LEU A 12 -11.28 -2.91 0.30
N VAL A 13 -11.29 -2.81 -1.02
CA VAL A 13 -12.43 -2.37 -1.82
C VAL A 13 -12.91 -3.55 -2.67
N PRO A 14 -14.09 -4.13 -2.39
CA PRO A 14 -14.65 -5.17 -3.24
C PRO A 14 -15.14 -4.57 -4.56
N GLU A 15 -14.82 -5.25 -5.65
CA GLU A 15 -15.23 -4.91 -7.02
C GLU A 15 -15.87 -6.14 -7.67
N PHE A 16 -16.53 -5.96 -8.83
CA PHE A 16 -17.13 -7.10 -9.53
C PHE A 16 -16.05 -8.11 -9.96
N LYS A 17 -16.07 -9.30 -9.36
CA LYS A 17 -15.10 -10.39 -9.57
C LYS A 17 -13.64 -10.01 -9.24
N ARG A 18 -13.41 -8.96 -8.44
CA ARG A 18 -12.06 -8.51 -8.07
C ARG A 18 -12.04 -7.89 -6.67
N LEU A 19 -10.85 -7.86 -6.07
CA LEU A 19 -10.59 -7.13 -4.84
C LEU A 19 -9.48 -6.10 -5.10
N SER A 20 -9.62 -4.88 -4.60
CA SER A 20 -8.57 -3.87 -4.66
C SER A 20 -8.11 -3.49 -3.25
N ALA A 21 -6.81 -3.27 -3.07
CA ALA A 21 -6.23 -2.74 -1.84
C ALA A 21 -5.81 -1.29 -2.04
N VAL A 22 -6.23 -0.40 -1.15
CA VAL A 22 -5.80 0.99 -1.11
C VAL A 22 -4.79 1.15 0.03
N VAL A 23 -3.59 1.58 -0.33
CA VAL A 23 -2.49 1.84 0.59
C VAL A 23 -2.17 3.34 0.54
N VAL A 24 -2.45 4.04 1.63
CA VAL A 24 -2.04 5.44 1.79
C VAL A 24 -0.60 5.48 2.29
N MET A 25 0.28 6.15 1.55
CA MET A 25 1.71 6.30 1.86
C MET A 25 2.05 7.74 2.23
N GLY A 26 2.49 7.94 3.47
CA GLY A 26 3.07 9.19 3.96
C GLY A 26 4.47 9.45 3.42
N ARG A 27 5.17 10.43 3.99
CA ARG A 27 6.53 10.81 3.54
C ARG A 27 7.54 9.68 3.73
N ALA A 28 7.68 9.14 4.94
CA ALA A 28 8.68 8.11 5.25
C ALA A 28 8.46 6.80 4.47
N GLU A 29 7.20 6.45 4.18
CA GLU A 29 6.86 5.26 3.39
C GLU A 29 7.22 5.45 1.91
N ARG A 30 7.01 6.66 1.36
CA ARG A 30 7.44 6.99 0.00
C ARG A 30 8.96 6.99 -0.13
N GLU A 31 9.69 7.56 0.82
CA GLU A 31 11.16 7.54 0.81
C GLU A 31 11.70 6.10 0.75
N LYS A 32 11.17 5.18 1.58
CA LYS A 32 11.51 3.75 1.53
C LYS A 32 11.12 3.07 0.21
N PHE A 33 9.99 3.47 -0.38
CA PHE A 33 9.56 2.94 -1.67
C PHE A 33 10.55 3.34 -2.78
N GLU A 34 10.96 4.61 -2.82
CA GLU A 34 11.92 5.12 -3.81
C GLU A 34 13.33 4.52 -3.61
N GLU A 35 13.79 4.33 -2.38
CA GLU A 35 15.08 3.65 -2.10
C GLU A 35 15.13 2.24 -2.69
N ARG A 36 13.98 1.55 -2.73
CA ARG A 36 13.84 0.18 -3.25
C ARG A 36 13.20 0.15 -4.64
N ARG A 37 13.13 1.29 -5.33
CA ARG A 37 12.41 1.45 -6.61
C ARG A 37 12.73 0.36 -7.63
N TYR A 38 14.01 0.02 -7.76
CA TYR A 38 14.51 -0.97 -8.73
C TYR A 38 14.25 -2.44 -8.32
N ALA A 39 13.88 -2.69 -7.06
CA ALA A 39 13.52 -4.01 -6.58
C ALA A 39 12.01 -4.31 -6.73
N TRP A 40 11.20 -3.29 -6.96
CA TRP A 40 9.76 -3.44 -7.18
C TRP A 40 9.44 -3.90 -8.60
N ARG A 41 8.31 -4.58 -8.74
CA ARG A 41 7.75 -4.92 -10.04
C ARG A 41 7.46 -3.66 -10.88
N PRO A 42 7.76 -3.65 -12.20
CA PRO A 42 7.50 -2.50 -13.06
C PRO A 42 6.02 -2.04 -13.04
N GLU A 43 5.08 -2.97 -12.92
CA GLU A 43 3.65 -2.67 -12.84
C GLU A 43 3.31 -1.91 -11.56
N LEU A 44 3.90 -2.32 -10.43
CA LEU A 44 3.74 -1.65 -9.15
C LEU A 44 4.32 -0.23 -9.17
N VAL A 45 5.51 -0.06 -9.74
CA VAL A 45 6.14 1.26 -9.90
C VAL A 45 5.27 2.17 -10.76
N THR A 46 4.71 1.63 -11.85
CA THR A 46 3.78 2.37 -12.72
C THR A 46 2.51 2.81 -11.97
N LEU A 47 1.93 1.93 -11.16
CA LEU A 47 0.78 2.28 -10.31
C LEU A 47 1.14 3.37 -9.29
N TYR A 48 2.34 3.27 -8.70
CA TYR A 48 2.85 4.27 -7.76
C TYR A 48 3.08 5.64 -8.40
N ASP A 49 3.62 5.69 -9.63
CA ASP A 49 3.87 6.95 -10.34
C ASP A 49 2.55 7.63 -10.70
N ASN A 50 1.56 6.86 -11.13
CA ASN A 50 0.22 7.34 -11.47
C ASN A 50 -0.66 7.64 -10.25
N ALA A 51 -0.26 7.20 -9.05
CA ALA A 51 -1.03 7.38 -7.84
C ALA A 51 -1.15 8.86 -7.41
N LYS A 52 -2.36 9.27 -7.04
CA LYS A 52 -2.64 10.65 -6.63
C LYS A 52 -2.09 10.94 -5.24
N THR A 53 -1.45 12.10 -5.09
CA THR A 53 -0.98 12.60 -3.80
C THR A 53 -1.98 13.60 -3.23
N TYR A 54 -2.43 13.33 -2.01
CA TYR A 54 -3.32 14.15 -1.21
C TYR A 54 -2.56 14.72 0.00
N ILE A 55 -3.23 15.58 0.78
CA ILE A 55 -2.67 16.22 1.98
C ILE A 55 -2.19 15.19 3.00
N ASP A 56 -2.85 14.03 3.07
CA ASP A 56 -2.58 12.94 4.02
C ASP A 56 -1.61 11.87 3.50
N GLY A 57 -1.23 11.92 2.21
CA GLY A 57 -0.29 10.98 1.61
C GLY A 57 -0.59 10.67 0.13
N LYS A 58 0.23 9.82 -0.47
CA LYS A 58 -0.01 9.25 -1.80
C LYS A 58 -0.90 8.02 -1.67
N TRP A 59 -2.03 8.01 -2.38
CA TRP A 59 -3.00 6.93 -2.34
C TRP A 59 -2.74 5.98 -3.49
N LEU A 60 -2.21 4.80 -3.16
CA LEU A 60 -1.93 3.75 -4.11
C LEU A 60 -3.05 2.70 -4.09
N THR A 61 -3.78 2.59 -5.20
CA THR A 61 -4.80 1.55 -5.38
C THR A 61 -4.18 0.41 -6.18
N LEU A 62 -4.06 -0.75 -5.56
CA LEU A 62 -3.54 -1.97 -6.16
C LEU A 62 -4.69 -2.95 -6.39
N PRO A 63 -4.95 -3.32 -7.64
CA PRO A 63 -6.06 -4.18 -7.91
C PRO A 63 -5.56 -5.64 -7.94
N ILE A 64 -6.09 -6.51 -7.08
CA ILE A 64 -5.59 -7.87 -6.80
C ILE A 64 -6.28 -8.85 -7.75
N SER A 65 -5.57 -9.25 -8.81
CA SER A 65 -6.03 -10.26 -9.77
C SER A 65 -5.35 -11.61 -9.57
N ASP A 66 -4.07 -11.60 -9.20
CA ASP A 66 -3.27 -12.82 -9.03
C ASP A 66 -2.41 -12.83 -7.76
N GLY A 67 -1.63 -13.90 -7.59
CA GLY A 67 -0.75 -14.07 -6.44
C GLY A 67 0.40 -13.06 -6.38
N SER A 68 0.83 -12.52 -7.52
CA SER A 68 1.89 -11.51 -7.61
C SER A 68 1.37 -10.16 -7.11
N ASP A 69 0.14 -9.80 -7.48
CA ASP A 69 -0.52 -8.58 -6.98
C ASP A 69 -0.73 -8.65 -5.46
N LEU A 70 -1.12 -9.83 -4.96
CA LEU A 70 -1.25 -10.06 -3.53
C LEU A 70 0.11 -9.95 -2.81
N GLN A 71 1.19 -10.41 -3.45
CA GLN A 71 2.54 -10.30 -2.91
C GLN A 71 3.00 -8.85 -2.84
N ASP A 72 2.76 -8.05 -3.88
CA ASP A 72 3.07 -6.61 -3.88
C ASP A 72 2.33 -5.87 -2.75
N VAL A 73 1.05 -6.17 -2.55
CA VAL A 73 0.28 -5.61 -1.43
C VAL A 73 0.90 -6.01 -0.09
N LYS A 74 1.29 -7.27 0.10
CA LYS A 74 1.94 -7.72 1.34
C LYS A 74 3.27 -7.01 1.57
N ASP A 75 4.11 -6.89 0.56
CA ASP A 75 5.42 -6.26 0.68
C ASP A 75 5.33 -4.76 0.99
N LEU A 76 4.38 -4.07 0.36
CA LEU A 76 4.04 -2.69 0.72
C LEU A 76 3.59 -2.58 2.18
N LEU A 77 2.76 -3.51 2.64
CA LEU A 77 2.25 -3.51 4.02
C LEU A 77 3.33 -3.83 5.04
N LEU A 78 4.22 -4.78 4.74
CA LEU A 78 5.37 -5.12 5.57
C LEU A 78 6.36 -3.94 5.67
N MET A 79 6.61 -3.24 4.56
CA MET A 79 7.40 -2.00 4.57
C MET A 79 6.72 -0.91 5.40
N LYS A 80 5.41 -0.75 5.26
CA LYS A 80 4.61 0.28 5.94
C LYS A 80 4.56 0.08 7.46
N ARG A 81 4.30 -1.15 7.90
CA ARG A 81 4.32 -1.52 9.31
C ARG A 81 4.94 -2.91 9.45
N PRO A 82 6.26 -2.97 9.71
CA PRO A 82 6.92 -4.23 10.00
C PRO A 82 6.26 -4.90 11.21
N PRO A 83 6.17 -6.25 11.23
CA PRO A 83 5.72 -6.96 12.41
C PRO A 83 6.60 -6.59 13.59
N VAL A 84 5.98 -6.33 14.75
CA VAL A 84 6.74 -6.13 15.99
C VAL A 84 7.22 -7.51 16.41
N SER A 85 8.52 -7.75 16.34
CA SER A 85 9.16 -8.95 16.87
C SER A 85 9.05 -8.92 18.39
N ASN A 86 7.94 -9.40 18.94
CA ASN A 86 7.95 -9.92 20.31
C ASN A 86 8.56 -11.31 20.23
N VAL A 87 9.87 -11.37 20.46
CA VAL A 87 10.53 -12.59 20.98
C VAL A 87 10.02 -12.89 22.38
#